data_AF-X0XYJ7-F1
#
_entry.id   AF-X0XYJ7-F1
#
_cell.length_a   1.000
_cell.length_b   1.000
_cell.length_c   1.000
_cell.angle_alpha   90.00
_cell.angle_beta   90.00
_cell.angle_gamma   90.00
#
_symmetry.space_group_name_H-M   'P 1'
#
loop_
_entity.id
_entity.type
_entity.pdbx_description
1 polymer ?
#
loop_
_entity_poly.entity_id
_entity_poly.type
_entity_poly.pdbx_seq_one_letter_code
_entity_poly.pdbx_strand_id
1 'polypeptide(L)'
;FLGGCYCFTRYKTSDAVKPTRLVLPEGANRDQVLGLAGAVYFGRDLINTPASDLGPAEIENAARKLANTFDGTIKVTEGSSLLSDNFPMIHAVGRASDRL
;
A
#
# COMPACT_ATOMS: atom_id res chain seq x y z
N PHE A 1 -12.21 16.44 -1.67
CA PHE A 1 -13.42 15.59 -1.82
C PHE A 1 -13.07 14.11 -1.77
N LEU A 2 -12.42 13.54 -2.80
CA LEU A 2 -12.14 12.09 -2.87
C LEU A 2 -11.43 11.53 -1.63
N GLY A 3 -10.48 12.24 -1.02
CA GLY A 3 -9.83 11.80 0.23
C GLY A 3 -10.78 11.55 1.42
N GLY A 4 -11.97 12.15 1.43
CA GLY A 4 -12.99 11.95 2.46
C GLY A 4 -13.98 10.82 2.17
N CYS A 5 -14.00 10.28 0.96
CA CYS A 5 -14.88 9.17 0.56
C CYS A 5 -14.29 7.79 0.87
N TYR A 6 -13.08 7.73 1.45
CA TYR A 6 -12.40 6.49 1.78
C TYR A 6 -13.09 5.76 2.92
N CYS A 7 -13.36 4.46 2.74
CA CYS A 7 -13.81 3.57 3.78
C CYS A 7 -13.01 2.26 3.71
N PHE A 8 -12.43 1.83 4.83
CA PHE A 8 -11.75 0.55 4.91
C PHE A 8 -12.75 -0.55 5.25
N THR A 9 -13.10 -1.38 4.26
CA THR A 9 -14.17 -2.38 4.38
C THR A 9 -13.66 -3.83 4.36
N ARG A 10 -12.35 -4.05 4.52
CA ARG A 10 -11.73 -5.39 4.43
C ARG A 10 -12.20 -6.36 5.52
N TYR A 11 -12.46 -5.86 6.73
CA TYR A 11 -12.84 -6.69 7.89
C TYR A 11 -14.27 -6.48 8.38
N LYS A 12 -14.91 -5.39 7.96
CA LYS A 12 -16.29 -5.07 8.31
C LYS A 12 -16.95 -4.40 7.12
N THR A 13 -18.09 -4.93 6.73
CA THR A 13 -18.94 -4.30 5.72
C THR A 13 -19.44 -2.96 6.26
N SER A 14 -19.28 -1.88 5.50
CA SER A 14 -20.02 -0.64 5.75
C SER A 14 -21.27 -0.62 4.89
N ASP A 15 -22.38 -0.13 5.44
CA ASP A 15 -23.53 0.20 4.61
C ASP A 15 -23.07 1.20 3.56
N ALA A 16 -23.15 0.82 2.29
CA ALA A 16 -22.71 1.65 1.19
C ALA A 16 -23.62 2.88 1.11
N VAL A 17 -23.23 3.97 1.78
CA VAL A 17 -23.81 5.28 1.52
C VAL A 17 -23.62 5.54 0.03
N LYS A 18 -24.71 5.82 -0.70
CA LYS A 18 -24.63 6.17 -2.13
C LYS A 18 -23.45 7.14 -2.32
N PRO A 19 -22.47 6.81 -3.18
CA PRO A 19 -21.26 7.61 -3.26
C PRO A 19 -21.64 8.99 -3.75
N THR A 20 -21.45 9.99 -2.89
CA THR A 20 -21.56 11.40 -3.27
C THR A 20 -20.57 11.65 -4.40
N ARG A 21 -20.99 12.37 -5.44
CA ARG A 21 -20.16 12.66 -6.61
C ARG A 21 -19.94 14.17 -6.71
N LEU A 22 -18.73 14.55 -7.09
CA LEU A 22 -18.38 15.92 -7.38
C LEU A 22 -18.14 16.07 -8.89
N VAL A 23 -18.75 17.07 -9.51
CA VAL A 23 -18.45 17.44 -10.90
C VAL A 23 -17.01 17.93 -10.95
N LEU A 24 -16.23 17.40 -11.91
CA LEU A 24 -14.86 17.84 -12.12
C LEU A 24 -14.88 19.29 -12.65
N PRO A 25 -14.23 20.25 -11.98
CA PRO A 25 -14.16 21.63 -12.47
C PRO A 25 -13.48 21.73 -13.83
N GLU A 26 -13.83 22.75 -14.61
CA GLU A 26 -13.16 23.04 -15.87
C GLU A 26 -11.66 23.27 -15.66
N GLY A 27 -10.83 22.72 -16.55
CA GLY A 27 -9.37 22.79 -16.46
C GLY A 27 -8.72 21.84 -15.45
N ALA A 28 -9.49 21.07 -14.67
CA ALA A 28 -8.90 20.09 -13.75
C ALA A 28 -8.44 18.82 -14.49
N ASN A 29 -7.24 18.34 -14.15
CA ASN A 29 -6.70 17.09 -14.68
C ASN A 29 -7.33 15.89 -13.96
N ARG A 30 -8.21 15.17 -14.67
CA ARG A 30 -8.91 14.01 -14.13
C ARG A 30 -7.97 12.91 -13.67
N ASP A 31 -7.01 12.55 -14.51
CA ASP A 31 -6.14 11.39 -14.28
C ASP A 31 -5.19 11.64 -13.11
N GLN A 32 -4.69 12.87 -12.98
CA GLN A 32 -3.87 13.26 -11.83
C GLN A 32 -4.66 13.20 -10.52
N VAL A 33 -5.90 13.71 -10.52
CA VAL A 33 -6.76 13.71 -9.33
C VAL A 33 -7.12 12.28 -8.91
N LEU A 34 -7.47 11.42 -9.86
CA LEU A 34 -7.78 10.01 -9.59
C LEU A 34 -6.55 9.22 -9.18
N GLY A 35 -5.39 9.45 -9.83
CA GLY A 35 -4.12 8.82 -9.46
C GLY A 35 -3.71 9.15 -8.03
N LEU A 36 -3.80 10.43 -7.63
CA LEU A 36 -3.50 10.85 -6.26
C LEU A 36 -4.47 10.24 -5.25
N ALA A 37 -5.78 10.24 -5.55
CA ALA A 37 -6.77 9.62 -4.68
C ALA A 37 -6.51 8.12 -4.52
N GLY A 38 -6.20 7.41 -5.61
CA GLY A 38 -5.84 5.99 -5.60
C GLY A 38 -4.58 5.71 -4.79
N ALA A 39 -3.54 6.52 -4.92
CA ALA A 39 -2.31 6.39 -4.13
C ALA A 39 -2.56 6.57 -2.63
N VAL A 40 -3.37 7.57 -2.25
CA VAL A 40 -3.77 7.79 -0.85
C VAL A 40 -4.58 6.61 -0.31
N TYR A 41 -5.50 6.06 -1.10
CA TYR A 41 -6.33 4.94 -0.70
C TYR A 41 -5.49 3.68 -0.52
N PHE A 42 -4.58 3.39 -1.46
CA PHE A 42 -3.63 2.29 -1.36
C PHE A 42 -2.78 2.37 -0.09
N GLY A 43 -2.20 3.54 0.21
CA GLY A 43 -1.45 3.74 1.44
C GLY A 43 -2.29 3.53 2.70
N ARG A 44 -3.54 4.03 2.71
CA ARG A 44 -4.47 3.82 3.83
C ARG A 44 -4.86 2.36 4.00
N ASP A 45 -5.05 1.61 2.92
CA ASP A 45 -5.36 0.19 2.98
C ASP A 45 -4.21 -0.61 3.60
N LEU A 46 -2.96 -0.29 3.25
CA LEU A 46 -1.78 -0.89 3.88
C LEU A 46 -1.73 -0.55 5.38
N ILE A 47 -1.87 0.73 5.74
CA ILE A 47 -1.82 1.16 7.15
C ILE A 47 -2.94 0.57 8.00
N ASN A 48 -4.16 0.47 7.45
CA ASN A 48 -5.33 -0.04 8.16
C ASN A 48 -5.37 -1.58 8.22
N THR A 49 -4.58 -2.27 7.40
CA THR A 49 -4.46 -3.73 7.49
C THR A 49 -3.62 -4.07 8.74
N PRO A 50 -4.16 -4.81 9.73
CA PRO A 50 -3.44 -5.15 10.95
C PRO A 50 -2.13 -5.87 10.66
N ALA A 51 -1.16 -5.73 11.56
CA ALA A 51 0.14 -6.40 11.44
C ALA A 51 0.02 -7.93 11.36
N SER A 52 -1.05 -8.54 11.89
CA SER A 52 -1.34 -9.97 11.73
C SER A 52 -1.56 -10.38 10.28
N ASP A 53 -1.94 -9.46 9.40
CA ASP A 53 -2.35 -9.72 8.02
C ASP A 53 -1.49 -8.95 7.00
N LEU A 54 -0.57 -8.12 7.48
CA LEU A 54 0.35 -7.34 6.66
C LEU A 54 1.76 -7.33 7.26
N GLY A 55 2.45 -8.46 7.15
CA GLY A 55 3.85 -8.60 7.50
C GLY A 55 4.80 -8.19 6.36
N PRO A 56 6.12 -8.41 6.52
CA PRO A 56 7.12 -8.06 5.52
C PRO A 56 6.82 -8.66 4.12
N ALA A 57 6.45 -9.94 4.06
CA ALA A 57 6.13 -10.62 2.82
C ALA A 57 4.88 -10.04 2.12
N GLU A 58 3.84 -9.67 2.89
CA GLU A 58 2.65 -9.05 2.31
C GLU A 58 2.92 -7.62 1.82
N ILE A 59 3.75 -6.84 2.53
CA ILE A 59 4.20 -5.51 2.08
C ILE A 59 5.01 -5.63 0.80
N GLU A 60 5.94 -6.58 0.73
CA GLU A 60 6.72 -6.86 -0.47
C GLU A 60 5.80 -7.22 -1.64
N ASN A 61 4.84 -8.12 -1.43
CA ASN A 61 3.89 -8.51 -2.48
C ASN A 61 3.05 -7.32 -2.96
N ALA A 62 2.64 -6.43 -2.06
CA ALA A 62 1.95 -5.19 -2.44
C ALA A 62 2.84 -4.29 -3.31
N ALA A 63 4.12 -4.16 -2.98
CA ALA A 63 5.09 -3.41 -3.79
C ALA A 63 5.35 -4.06 -5.16
N ARG A 64 5.48 -5.39 -5.22
CA ARG A 64 5.62 -6.14 -6.49
C ARG A 64 4.42 -5.95 -7.40
N LYS A 65 3.20 -6.04 -6.86
CA LYS A 65 1.96 -5.80 -7.61
C LYS A 65 1.90 -4.38 -8.15
N LEU A 66 2.31 -3.40 -7.35
CA LEU A 66 2.36 -1.99 -7.78
C LEU A 66 3.34 -1.81 -8.94
N ALA A 67 4.57 -2.35 -8.80
CA ALA A 67 5.58 -2.31 -9.85
C ALA A 67 5.05 -2.96 -11.15
N ASN A 68 4.49 -4.17 -11.07
CA ASN A 68 3.91 -4.85 -12.24
C ASN A 68 2.75 -4.08 -12.89
N THR A 69 1.96 -3.34 -12.10
CA THR A 69 0.81 -2.58 -12.62
C THR A 69 1.23 -1.38 -13.46
N PHE A 70 2.41 -0.81 -13.16
CA PHE A 70 2.92 0.41 -13.78
C PHE A 70 4.23 0.19 -14.55
N ASP A 71 4.54 -1.06 -14.89
CA ASP A 71 5.79 -1.46 -15.55
C ASP A 71 7.06 -0.92 -14.84
N GLY A 72 6.99 -0.84 -13.51
CA GLY A 72 8.08 -0.41 -12.64
C GLY A 72 9.08 -1.52 -12.34
N THR A 73 10.29 -1.12 -11.95
CA THR A 73 11.31 -2.06 -11.47
C THR A 73 11.25 -2.19 -9.95
N ILE A 74 11.44 -3.42 -9.45
CA ILE A 74 11.54 -3.70 -8.02
C ILE A 74 12.77 -4.57 -7.72
N LYS A 75 13.53 -4.19 -6.68
CA LYS A 75 14.58 -5.01 -6.08
C LYS A 75 14.15 -5.38 -4.66
N VAL A 76 14.32 -6.64 -4.30
CA VAL A 76 14.09 -7.15 -2.95
C VAL A 76 15.40 -7.70 -2.41
N THR A 77 15.72 -7.37 -1.16
CA THR A 77 16.84 -7.92 -0.40
C THR A 77 16.27 -8.51 0.89
N GLU A 78 16.42 -9.81 1.09
CA GLU A 78 15.80 -10.57 2.17
C GLU A 78 16.77 -11.56 2.82
N GLY A 79 16.42 -12.04 4.02
CA GLY A 79 17.17 -13.07 4.74
C GLY A 79 18.65 -12.75 4.90
N SER A 80 19.51 -13.73 4.59
CA SER A 80 20.98 -13.57 4.67
C SER A 80 21.53 -12.55 3.67
N SER A 81 20.79 -12.22 2.60
CA SER A 81 21.21 -11.20 1.63
C SER A 81 21.26 -9.81 2.26
N LEU A 82 20.51 -9.57 3.35
CA LEU A 82 20.63 -8.33 4.13
C LEU A 82 22.03 -8.18 4.74
N LEU A 83 22.72 -9.26 5.06
CA LEU A 83 24.09 -9.20 5.58
C LEU A 83 25.10 -8.95 4.46
N SER A 84 24.96 -9.64 3.33
CA SER A 84 25.85 -9.45 2.18
C SER A 84 25.71 -8.07 1.53
N ASP A 85 24.49 -7.52 1.50
CA ASP A 85 24.21 -6.18 0.94
C ASP A 85 24.43 -5.04 1.95
N ASN A 86 25.03 -5.32 3.12
CA ASN A 86 25.37 -4.34 4.16
C ASN A 86 24.15 -3.64 4.82
N PHE A 87 23.09 -4.40 5.09
CA PHE A 87 21.92 -4.00 5.90
C PHE A 87 21.81 -4.76 7.25
N PRO A 88 22.87 -4.81 8.08
CA PRO A 88 22.90 -5.64 9.29
C PRO A 88 21.89 -5.21 10.37
N MET A 89 21.56 -3.91 10.44
CA MET A 89 20.59 -3.40 11.42
C MET A 89 19.16 -3.85 11.11
N ILE A 90 18.78 -3.94 9.83
CA ILE A 90 17.47 -4.45 9.40
C ILE A 90 17.36 -5.93 9.78
N HIS A 91 18.39 -6.73 9.45
CA HIS A 91 18.47 -8.13 9.83
C HIS A 91 18.41 -8.33 11.36
N ALA A 92 19.17 -7.54 12.13
CA ALA A 92 19.23 -7.66 13.58
C ALA A 92 17.88 -7.40 14.26
N VAL A 93 17.09 -6.43 13.77
CA VAL A 93 15.75 -6.13 14.30
C VAL A 93 14.74 -7.21 13.90
N GLY A 94 14.79 -7.69 12.65
CA GLY A 94 13.79 -8.64 12.12
C GLY A 94 14.01 -10.10 12.53
N ARG A 95 15.21 -10.52 12.90
CA ARG A 95 15.57 -11.94 13.10
C ARG A 95 14.78 -12.70 14.17
N ALA A 96 14.12 -11.98 15.08
CA ALA A 96 13.32 -12.57 16.16
C ALA A 96 11.82 -12.69 15.80
N SER A 97 11.44 -12.27 14.59
CA SER A 97 10.07 -12.43 14.08
C SER A 97 9.84 -13.88 13.66
N ASP A 98 8.66 -14.42 13.97
CA ASP A 98 8.20 -15.72 13.46
C ASP A 98 7.80 -15.68 11.97
N ARG A 99 8.01 -14.53 11.30
CA ARG A 99 7.52 -14.21 9.96
C ARG A 99 8.67 -13.88 9.01
N LEU A 100 9.72 -14.70 9.08
CA LEU A 100 10.85 -14.69 8.14
C LEU A 100 10.45 -15.26 6.78
#